data_AF-A0A0F8ZLB2-F1
#
_entry.id   AF-A0A0F8ZLB2-F1
#
_cell.length_a   1.000
_cell.length_b   1.000
_cell.length_c   1.000
_cell.angle_alpha   90.00
_cell.angle_beta   90.00
_cell.angle_gamma   90.00
#
_symmetry.space_group_name_H-M   'P 1'
#
loop_
_entity.id
_entity.type
_entity.pdbx_description
1 polymer ?
#
loop_
_entity_poly.entity_id
_entity_poly.type
_entity_poly.pdbx_seq_one_letter_code
_entity_poly.pdbx_strand_id
1 'polypeptide(L)'
;LEGGKCILCGLCIRVCKEIIGQSAICFSQRGPARTVGSPFQEPSDLCIGCNACVSICPTGCVESIEDGPLRRLVTWNTDLEMARCQECERPFIPVRQLEYMRAKLPEHLSIDLVCQTCRRSKTAERLSEISAMLENQPVPGVLK
;
A
#
# COMPACT_ATOMS: atom_id res chain seq x y z
N LEU A 1 2.00 -13.12 -18.38
CA LEU A 1 0.54 -12.95 -18.22
C LEU A 1 -0.13 -14.22 -18.71
N GLU A 2 -0.27 -15.23 -17.86
CA GLU A 2 -1.01 -16.43 -18.24
C GLU A 2 -2.52 -16.16 -18.18
N GLY A 3 -3.25 -16.63 -19.18
CA GLY A 3 -4.71 -16.78 -19.06
C GLY A 3 -5.60 -15.70 -19.69
N GLY A 4 -5.13 -14.87 -20.62
CA GLY A 4 -6.02 -14.10 -21.51
C GLY A 4 -6.96 -13.05 -20.86
N LYS A 5 -6.91 -12.88 -19.53
CA LYS A 5 -7.77 -11.95 -18.79
C LYS A 5 -7.39 -10.48 -18.98
N CYS A 6 -6.18 -10.18 -19.46
CA CYS A 6 -5.75 -8.80 -19.66
C CYS A 6 -6.38 -8.22 -20.94
N ILE A 7 -7.22 -7.21 -20.78
CA ILE A 7 -7.86 -6.48 -21.89
C ILE A 7 -7.04 -5.28 -22.40
N LEU A 8 -5.77 -5.17 -22.00
CA LEU A 8 -4.84 -4.10 -22.40
C LEU A 8 -5.35 -2.67 -22.15
N CYS A 9 -6.19 -2.46 -21.12
CA CYS A 9 -6.77 -1.14 -20.81
C CYS A 9 -5.74 -0.08 -20.36
N GLY A 10 -4.56 -0.51 -19.91
CA GLY A 10 -3.46 0.37 -19.48
C GLY A 10 -3.66 1.05 -18.12
N LEU A 11 -4.71 0.71 -17.36
CA LEU A 11 -4.98 1.32 -16.05
C LEU A 11 -3.85 1.08 -15.05
N CYS A 12 -3.31 -0.15 -15.00
CA CYS A 12 -2.18 -0.49 -14.13
C CYS A 12 -0.92 0.34 -14.46
N ILE A 13 -0.65 0.59 -15.75
CA ILE A 13 0.48 1.40 -16.21
C ILE A 13 0.25 2.86 -15.81
N ARG A 14 -0.94 3.41 -16.10
CA ARG A 14 -1.27 4.80 -15.75
C ARG A 14 -1.17 5.05 -14.27
N VAL A 15 -1.77 4.21 -13.41
CA VAL A 15 -1.69 4.42 -11.96
C VAL A 15 -0.25 4.34 -11.46
N CYS A 16 0.56 3.41 -11.97
CA CYS A 16 1.96 3.27 -11.58
C CYS A 16 2.81 4.49 -11.97
N LYS A 17 2.55 5.07 -13.15
CA LYS A 17 3.30 6.22 -13.66
C LYS A 17 2.79 7.55 -13.13
N GLU A 18 1.49 7.79 -13.19
CA GLU A 18 0.88 9.11 -12.98
C GLU A 18 0.52 9.35 -11.52
N ILE A 19 0.00 8.33 -10.81
CA ILE A 19 -0.43 8.48 -9.42
C ILE A 19 0.69 8.14 -8.45
N ILE A 20 1.38 7.02 -8.69
CA ILE A 20 2.45 6.55 -7.79
C ILE A 20 3.81 7.20 -8.14
N GLY A 21 4.08 7.44 -9.43
CA GLY A 21 5.30 8.10 -9.89
C GLY A 21 6.51 7.19 -10.15
N GLN A 22 6.33 5.87 -10.21
CA GLN A 22 7.46 4.91 -10.32
C GLN A 22 7.70 4.40 -11.74
N SER A 23 6.64 4.25 -12.56
CA SER A 23 6.74 3.70 -13.93
C SER A 23 7.36 2.29 -14.02
N ALA A 24 7.11 1.42 -13.03
CA ALA A 24 7.67 0.07 -12.95
C ALA A 24 7.16 -0.92 -14.02
N ILE A 25 6.04 -0.61 -14.67
CA ILE A 25 5.42 -1.44 -15.71
C ILE A 25 5.02 -0.58 -16.91
N CYS A 26 5.07 -1.15 -18.11
CA CYS A 26 4.75 -0.46 -19.35
C CYS A 26 4.12 -1.39 -20.40
N PHE A 27 3.73 -0.81 -21.54
CA PHE A 27 3.38 -1.59 -22.71
C PHE A 27 4.67 -2.02 -23.41
N SER A 28 4.73 -3.30 -23.78
CA SER A 28 5.77 -3.86 -24.64
C SER A 28 5.16 -4.35 -25.94
N GLN A 29 5.99 -4.43 -26.98
CA GLN A 29 5.59 -4.89 -28.32
C GLN A 29 4.49 -4.02 -28.96
N ARG A 30 3.97 -4.45 -30.12
CA ARG A 30 2.97 -3.70 -30.90
C ARG A 30 1.94 -4.65 -31.52
N GLY A 31 0.78 -4.09 -31.90
CA GLY A 31 -0.28 -4.83 -32.58
C GLY A 31 -0.81 -6.00 -31.73
N PRO A 32 -1.09 -7.17 -32.34
CA PRO A 32 -1.56 -8.36 -31.64
C PRO A 32 -0.60 -8.89 -30.57
N ALA A 33 0.70 -8.59 -30.71
CA ALA A 33 1.72 -9.03 -29.77
C ALA A 33 1.87 -8.09 -28.56
N ARG A 34 1.09 -7.00 -28.50
CA ARG A 34 1.17 -6.00 -27.42
C ARG A 34 0.84 -6.65 -26.07
N THR A 35 1.73 -6.42 -25.11
CA THR A 35 1.62 -6.98 -23.76
C THR A 35 1.89 -5.91 -22.71
N VAL A 36 1.46 -6.16 -21.47
CA VAL A 36 1.84 -5.36 -20.30
C VAL A 36 2.83 -6.17 -19.49
N GLY A 37 3.90 -5.53 -19.03
CA GLY A 37 4.90 -6.16 -18.20
C GLY A 37 5.87 -5.15 -17.62
N SER A 38 6.75 -5.64 -16.76
CA SER A 38 7.97 -4.96 -16.37
C SER A 38 8.98 -4.95 -17.53
N PRO A 39 10.02 -4.08 -17.47
CA PRO A 39 11.10 -4.07 -18.44
C PRO A 39 11.69 -5.48 -18.62
N PHE A 40 11.82 -5.93 -19.87
CA PHE A 40 12.35 -7.25 -20.23
C PHE A 40 11.61 -8.45 -19.59
N GLN A 41 10.41 -8.24 -19.04
CA GLN A 41 9.69 -9.24 -18.24
C GLN A 41 10.44 -9.70 -16.98
N GLU A 42 11.37 -8.88 -16.50
CA GLU A 42 12.14 -9.11 -15.29
C GLU A 42 11.62 -8.26 -14.13
N PRO A 43 11.88 -8.63 -12.86
CA PRO A 43 11.42 -7.86 -11.71
C PRO A 43 11.97 -6.42 -11.78
N SER A 44 11.10 -5.42 -11.59
CA SER A 44 11.49 -4.01 -11.70
C SER A 44 11.87 -3.45 -10.33
N ASP A 45 13.07 -2.90 -10.21
CA ASP A 45 13.52 -2.26 -8.96
C ASP A 45 12.73 -1.01 -8.58
N LEU A 46 12.04 -0.41 -9.54
CA LEU A 46 11.15 0.73 -9.33
C LEU A 46 9.83 0.32 -8.66
N CYS A 47 9.49 -0.97 -8.65
CA CYS A 47 8.27 -1.43 -8.00
C CYS A 47 8.42 -1.29 -6.47
N ILE A 48 7.62 -0.42 -5.88
CA ILE A 48 7.59 -0.22 -4.42
C ILE A 48 6.60 -1.15 -3.70
N GLY A 49 5.83 -1.98 -4.41
CA GLY A 49 4.88 -2.90 -3.77
C GLY A 49 3.53 -2.31 -3.33
N CYS A 50 3.17 -1.13 -3.84
CA CYS A 50 1.97 -0.40 -3.42
C CYS A 50 0.62 -1.08 -3.76
N ASN A 51 0.62 -2.17 -4.54
CA ASN A 51 -0.58 -2.87 -5.02
C ASN A 51 -1.62 -2.01 -5.77
N ALA A 52 -1.30 -0.77 -6.14
CA ALA A 52 -2.21 0.08 -6.91
C ALA A 52 -2.62 -0.56 -8.25
N CYS A 53 -1.71 -1.28 -8.90
CA CYS A 53 -1.98 -2.03 -10.13
C CYS A 53 -2.94 -3.21 -9.93
N VAL A 54 -2.89 -3.86 -8.75
CA VAL A 54 -3.80 -4.95 -8.36
C VAL A 54 -5.20 -4.37 -8.15
N SER A 55 -5.32 -3.32 -7.34
CA SER A 55 -6.60 -2.71 -6.98
C SER A 55 -7.35 -2.11 -8.16
N ILE A 56 -6.65 -1.54 -9.15
CA ILE A 56 -7.29 -0.88 -10.30
C ILE A 56 -7.60 -1.84 -11.46
N CYS A 57 -7.14 -3.11 -11.41
CA CYS A 57 -7.30 -4.02 -12.51
C CYS A 57 -8.78 -4.46 -12.66
N PRO A 58 -9.48 -4.10 -13.74
CA PRO A 58 -10.91 -4.40 -13.86
C PRO A 58 -11.19 -5.89 -14.10
N THR A 59 -10.19 -6.66 -14.55
CA THR A 59 -10.32 -8.10 -14.85
C THR A 59 -9.66 -8.99 -13.81
N GLY A 60 -9.02 -8.41 -12.80
CA GLY A 60 -8.29 -9.16 -11.77
C GLY A 60 -7.09 -9.96 -12.31
N CYS A 61 -6.53 -9.60 -13.46
CA CYS A 61 -5.38 -10.31 -14.03
C CYS A 61 -4.03 -9.93 -13.37
N VAL A 62 -4.03 -8.90 -12.51
CA VAL A 62 -2.87 -8.49 -11.74
C VAL A 62 -3.06 -8.96 -10.31
N GLU A 63 -2.20 -9.85 -9.85
CA GLU A 63 -2.35 -10.59 -8.61
C GLU A 63 -1.15 -10.34 -7.69
N SER A 64 -1.45 -10.20 -6.40
CA SER A 64 -0.47 -10.12 -5.34
C SER A 64 -0.88 -11.07 -4.23
N ILE A 65 0.11 -11.79 -3.70
CA ILE A 65 -0.06 -12.69 -2.56
C ILE A 65 0.89 -12.29 -1.45
N GLU A 66 0.49 -12.61 -0.22
CA GLU A 66 1.34 -12.51 0.96
C GLU A 66 1.93 -13.89 1.23
N ASP A 67 3.26 -13.99 1.23
CA ASP A 67 4.03 -15.21 1.40
C ASP A 67 4.97 -15.02 2.60
N GLY A 68 4.42 -15.21 3.80
CA GLY A 68 5.12 -15.03 5.05
C GLY A 68 5.72 -13.62 5.22
N PRO A 69 7.06 -13.45 5.20
CA PRO A 69 7.71 -12.15 5.30
C PRO A 69 7.71 -11.35 3.99
N LEU A 70 7.24 -11.93 2.88
CA LEU A 70 7.26 -11.31 1.57
C LEU A 70 5.86 -10.99 1.06
N ARG A 71 5.77 -9.96 0.23
CA ARG A 71 4.67 -9.76 -0.71
C ARG A 71 5.19 -10.04 -2.11
N ARG A 72 4.55 -10.98 -2.81
CA ARG A 72 4.84 -11.33 -4.19
C ARG A 72 3.79 -10.73 -5.12
N LEU A 73 4.20 -9.90 -6.07
CA LEU A 73 3.38 -9.56 -7.24
C LEU A 73 3.61 -10.62 -8.30
N VAL A 74 2.78 -11.67 -8.26
CA VAL A 74 2.89 -12.86 -9.12
C VAL A 74 2.98 -12.47 -10.59
N THR A 75 2.13 -11.51 -10.99
CA THR A 75 2.04 -11.03 -12.37
C THR A 75 3.34 -10.40 -12.89
N TRP A 76 4.14 -9.82 -12.00
CA TRP A 76 5.38 -9.11 -12.35
C TRP A 76 6.63 -9.82 -11.82
N ASN A 77 6.49 -11.06 -11.33
CA ASN A 77 7.56 -11.84 -10.71
C ASN A 77 8.36 -11.07 -9.65
N THR A 78 7.71 -10.16 -8.90
CA THR A 78 8.41 -9.24 -8.00
C THR A 78 8.14 -9.60 -6.55
N ASP A 79 9.21 -9.88 -5.80
CA ASP A 79 9.14 -10.16 -4.36
C ASP A 79 9.62 -8.96 -3.55
N LEU A 80 8.89 -8.63 -2.49
CA LEU A 80 9.13 -7.45 -1.66
C LEU A 80 9.06 -7.82 -0.19
N GLU A 81 10.10 -7.44 0.55
CA GLU A 81 10.14 -7.61 2.00
C GLU A 81 9.09 -6.73 2.70
N MET A 82 8.43 -7.30 3.69
CA MET A 82 7.38 -6.64 4.46
C MET A 82 7.90 -6.15 5.81
N ALA A 83 7.72 -4.86 6.08
CA ALA A 83 7.88 -4.30 7.41
C ALA A 83 6.75 -4.81 8.33
N ARG A 84 7.12 -5.06 9.59
CA ARG A 84 6.24 -5.58 10.63
C ARG A 84 5.72 -4.47 11.53
N CYS A 85 4.50 -4.66 12.01
CA CYS A 85 3.88 -3.77 12.99
C CYS A 85 4.64 -3.84 14.32
N GLN A 86 4.97 -2.71 14.93
CA GLN A 86 5.62 -2.64 16.26
C GLN A 86 4.70 -3.10 17.41
N GLU A 87 3.39 -3.23 17.16
CA GLU A 87 2.41 -3.60 18.19
C GLU A 87 1.99 -5.07 18.14
N CYS A 88 1.89 -5.63 16.93
CA CYS A 88 1.35 -6.99 16.73
C CYS A 88 2.21 -7.86 15.82
N GLU A 89 3.37 -7.36 15.38
CA GLU A 89 4.38 -8.06 14.59
C GLU A 89 3.95 -8.59 13.22
N ARG A 90 2.68 -8.36 12.83
CA ARG A 90 2.16 -8.75 11.52
C ARG A 90 2.83 -7.93 10.41
N PRO A 91 3.21 -8.57 9.29
CA PRO A 91 3.64 -7.84 8.09
C PRO A 91 2.47 -7.01 7.58
N PHE A 92 2.70 -5.74 7.24
CA PHE A 92 1.60 -4.86 6.81
C PHE A 92 1.93 -3.89 5.69
N ILE A 93 3.21 -3.60 5.43
CA ILE A 93 3.64 -2.69 4.36
C ILE A 93 4.99 -3.14 3.79
N PRO A 94 5.19 -3.11 2.47
CA PRO A 94 6.51 -3.33 1.88
C PRO A 94 7.53 -2.31 2.37
N VAL A 95 8.76 -2.75 2.64
CA VAL A 95 9.86 -1.88 3.09
C VAL A 95 10.10 -0.76 2.07
N ARG A 96 10.16 -1.10 0.76
CA ARG A 96 10.31 -0.10 -0.32
C ARG A 96 9.17 0.93 -0.35
N GLN A 97 7.93 0.53 -0.05
CA GLN A 97 6.81 1.48 0.04
C GLN A 97 6.96 2.41 1.23
N LEU A 98 7.37 1.88 2.39
CA LEU A 98 7.59 2.68 3.60
C LEU A 98 8.70 3.71 3.38
N GLU A 99 9.82 3.30 2.80
CA GLU A 99 10.93 4.18 2.44
C GLU A 99 10.49 5.27 1.46
N TYR A 100 9.74 4.90 0.43
CA TYR A 100 9.18 5.85 -0.53
C TYR A 100 8.30 6.91 0.16
N MET A 101 7.43 6.49 1.08
CA MET A 101 6.57 7.41 1.82
C MET A 101 7.37 8.32 2.75
N ARG A 102 8.37 7.78 3.46
CA ARG A 102 9.27 8.56 4.34
C ARG A 102 10.03 9.63 3.57
N ALA A 103 10.52 9.32 2.37
CA ALA A 103 11.23 10.27 1.53
C ALA A 103 10.34 11.42 0.98
N LYS A 104 9.02 11.24 0.99
CA LYS A 104 8.05 12.24 0.49
C LYS A 104 7.39 13.07 1.60
N LEU A 105 7.63 12.72 2.86
CA LEU A 105 7.01 13.39 3.99
C LEU A 105 7.72 14.70 4.34
N PRO A 106 6.98 15.72 4.79
CA PRO A 106 7.58 16.88 5.44
C PRO A 106 8.37 16.46 6.68
N GLU A 107 9.45 17.18 6.97
CA GLU A 107 10.39 16.86 8.06
C GLU A 107 9.74 16.76 9.45
N HIS A 108 8.64 17.48 9.68
CA HIS A 108 7.91 17.47 10.95
C HIS A 108 6.94 16.28 11.12
N LEU A 109 6.83 15.38 10.13
CA LEU A 109 5.88 14.28 10.14
C LEU A 109 6.59 12.94 9.98
N SER A 110 6.31 12.01 10.91
CA SER A 110 6.83 10.65 10.90
C SER A 110 5.75 9.62 10.59
N ILE A 111 6.14 8.53 9.92
CA ILE A 111 5.31 7.32 9.82
C ILE A 111 5.74 6.34 10.88
N ASP A 112 4.86 6.11 11.84
CA ASP A 112 4.99 5.04 12.81
C ASP A 112 4.77 3.68 12.13
N LEU A 113 5.52 2.67 12.58
CA LEU A 113 5.45 1.29 12.11
C LEU A 113 4.26 0.56 12.75
N VAL A 114 3.06 1.13 12.63
CA VAL A 114 1.82 0.58 13.23
C VAL A 114 0.79 0.31 12.15
N CYS A 115 0.32 -0.93 12.05
CA CYS A 115 -0.67 -1.34 11.06
C CYS A 115 -2.04 -0.67 11.28
N GLN A 116 -2.90 -0.71 10.26
CA GLN A 116 -4.20 -0.03 10.30
C GLN A 116 -5.10 -0.55 11.43
N THR A 117 -5.05 -1.85 11.73
CA THR A 117 -5.83 -2.45 12.82
C THR A 117 -5.37 -1.96 14.19
N CYS A 118 -4.07 -2.00 14.47
CA CYS A 118 -3.53 -1.49 15.75
C CYS A 118 -3.72 0.02 15.88
N ARG A 119 -3.56 0.79 14.80
CA ARG A 119 -3.81 2.24 14.79
C ARG A 119 -5.27 2.56 15.14
N ARG A 120 -6.23 1.79 14.61
CA ARG A 120 -7.66 1.93 14.96
C ARG A 120 -7.91 1.59 16.43
N SER A 121 -7.34 0.51 16.96
CA SER A 121 -7.47 0.14 18.39
C SER A 121 -6.99 1.27 19.31
N LYS A 122 -5.76 1.74 19.10
CA LYS A 122 -5.17 2.82 19.91
C LYS A 122 -5.96 4.13 19.84
N THR A 123 -6.51 4.44 18.67
CA THR A 123 -7.36 5.63 18.52
C THR A 123 -8.65 5.47 19.34
N ALA A 124 -9.26 4.28 19.32
CA ALA A 124 -10.45 3.99 20.13
C ALA A 124 -10.15 4.05 21.65
N GLU A 125 -9.03 3.49 22.08
CA GLU A 125 -8.55 3.57 23.47
C GLU A 125 -8.39 5.03 23.92
N ARG A 126 -7.67 5.86 23.16
CA ARG A 126 -7.49 7.30 23.47
C ARG A 126 -8.81 8.06 23.53
N LEU A 127 -9.75 7.77 22.62
CA LEU A 127 -11.07 8.40 22.65
C LEU A 127 -11.86 8.01 23.90
N SER A 128 -11.75 6.76 24.35
CA SER A 128 -12.39 6.31 25.60
C SER A 128 -11.81 7.01 26.83
N GLU A 129 -10.49 7.21 26.87
CA GLU A 129 -9.82 7.96 27.93
C GLU A 129 -10.28 9.42 27.96
N ILE A 130 -10.35 10.07 26.79
CA ILE A 130 -10.83 11.47 26.68
C ILE A 130 -12.29 11.58 27.14
N SER A 131 -13.16 10.63 26.76
CA SER A 131 -14.56 10.60 27.21
C SER A 131 -14.64 10.56 28.73
N ALA A 132 -13.87 9.67 29.36
CA ALA A 132 -13.82 9.56 30.82
C ALA A 132 -13.27 10.82 31.51
N MET A 133 -12.35 11.56 30.87
CA MET A 133 -11.84 12.83 31.41
C MET A 133 -12.88 13.96 31.35
N LEU A 134 -13.71 13.99 30.31
CA LEU A 134 -14.78 14.99 30.15
C LEU A 134 -15.93 14.75 31.13
N GLU A 135 -16.27 13.49 31.40
CA GLU A 135 -17.29 13.11 32.40
C GLU A 135 -16.89 13.52 33.84
N ASN A 136 -15.58 13.67 34.11
CA ASN A 136 -15.03 14.05 35.42
C ASN A 136 -14.69 15.55 35.55
N GLN A 137 -15.09 16.40 34.60
CA GLN A 137 -14.86 17.84 34.74
C GLN A 137 -15.90 18.48 35.67
N PRO A 138 -15.49 19.25 36.71
CA PRO A 138 -16.43 20.01 37.52
C PRO A 138 -17.10 21.08 36.65
N VAL A 139 -18.44 21.01 36.53
CA VAL A 139 -19.25 22.04 35.86
C VAL A 139 -19.02 23.38 36.53
N PRO A 140 -18.46 24.40 35.85
CA PRO A 140 -18.35 25.73 36.42
C PRO A 140 -19.74 26.38 36.48
N GLY A 141 -20.26 26.57 37.70
CA GLY A 141 -21.28 27.59 37.96
C GLY A 141 -22.75 27.16 37.94
N VAL A 142 -23.16 26.19 38.76
CA VAL A 142 -24.52 26.21 39.32
C VAL A 142 -24.46 26.86 40.69
N LEU A 143 -24.45 28.20 40.70
CA LEU A 143 -24.82 28.96 41.89
C LEU A 143 -26.32 28.73 42.12
N LYS A 144 -26.67 28.38 43.36
CA LYS A 144 -28.05 28.22 43.85
C LYS A 144 -28.90 29.46 43.58
#